data_AF-A0A9E3MDW8-F1
#
_entry.id   AF-A0A9E3MDW8-F1
#
_cell.length_a   1.000
_cell.length_b   1.000
_cell.length_c   1.000
_cell.angle_alpha   90.00
_cell.angle_beta   90.00
_cell.angle_gamma   90.00
#
_symmetry.space_group_name_H-M   'P 1'
#
loop_
_entity.id
_entity.type
_entity.pdbx_description
1 polymer ?
#
loop_
_entity_poly.entity_id
_entity_poly.type
_entity_poly.pdbx_seq_one_letter_code
_entity_poly.pdbx_strand_id
1 'polypeptide(L)'
;MRSARRLTVLGLLAVLAGCTTPAGTTAEAPGRTASLDVTVADPDAPAAELSRSPDGYPDFSGSLTAANVQMGNEEAAELQGKLSALGAARKAGTISEAEYQRRLLLLRKLAAEHGADAQAQIAK
;
A
#
# COMPACT_ATOMS: atom_id res chain seq x y z
N MET A 1 48.28 4.64 31.85
CA MET A 1 47.97 3.71 32.96
C MET A 1 46.65 3.05 32.68
N ARG A 2 46.61 1.73 32.85
CA ARG A 2 45.52 0.83 32.47
C ARG A 2 44.37 0.93 33.47
N SER A 3 43.13 0.86 33.01
CA SER A 3 42.11 0.10 33.74
C SER A 3 41.00 -0.37 32.80
N ALA A 4 40.92 -1.69 32.70
CA ALA A 4 39.89 -2.45 32.04
C ALA A 4 38.69 -2.63 32.98
N ARG A 5 37.49 -2.75 32.40
CA ARG A 5 36.42 -3.61 32.93
C ARG A 5 35.41 -3.83 31.80
N ARG A 6 35.52 -4.95 31.10
CA ARG A 6 34.88 -6.26 31.36
C ARG A 6 33.63 -6.41 30.49
N LEU A 7 33.85 -7.20 29.45
CA LEU A 7 32.89 -8.00 28.70
C LEU A 7 31.77 -8.53 29.61
N THR A 8 30.51 -8.29 29.24
CA THR A 8 29.40 -9.18 29.55
C THR A 8 28.46 -9.18 28.35
N VAL A 9 28.74 -10.12 27.45
CA VAL A 9 27.74 -10.71 26.57
C VAL A 9 26.81 -11.51 27.46
N LEU A 10 25.54 -11.11 27.53
CA LEU A 10 24.48 -11.97 28.06
C LEU A 10 23.40 -12.04 26.98
N GLY A 11 23.43 -13.15 26.25
CA GLY A 11 22.34 -13.53 25.36
C GLY A 11 21.09 -13.80 26.18
N LEU A 12 19.98 -13.21 25.76
CA LEU A 12 18.65 -13.66 26.16
C LEU A 12 17.96 -14.21 24.90
N LEU A 13 18.22 -15.49 24.67
CA LEU A 13 17.41 -16.35 23.80
C LEU A 13 16.17 -16.78 24.57
N ALA A 14 15.05 -16.81 23.84
CA ALA A 14 13.77 -17.46 24.15
C ALA A 14 12.82 -16.77 25.13
N VAL A 15 11.76 -16.15 24.57
CA VAL A 15 10.38 -16.61 24.80
C VAL A 15 9.58 -16.40 23.50
N LEU A 16 9.42 -17.47 22.72
CA LEU A 16 8.36 -17.57 21.71
C LEU A 16 7.04 -17.77 22.47
N ALA A 17 6.38 -16.67 22.82
CA ALA A 17 5.00 -16.70 23.27
C ALA A 17 4.12 -16.99 22.05
N GLY A 18 3.81 -18.27 21.84
CA GLY A 18 2.79 -18.69 20.89
C GLY A 18 1.44 -18.12 21.33
N CYS A 19 0.82 -17.32 20.47
CA CYS A 19 -0.60 -17.00 20.57
C CYS A 19 -1.38 -18.29 20.32
N THR A 20 -1.69 -19.05 21.38
CA THR A 20 -2.64 -20.15 21.27
C THR A 20 -4.04 -19.54 21.16
N THR A 21 -4.54 -19.43 19.93
CA THR A 21 -5.95 -19.13 19.66
C THR A 21 -6.80 -20.25 20.28
N PRO A 22 -7.83 -19.96 21.07
CA PRO A 22 -8.77 -21.01 21.47
C PRO A 22 -9.42 -21.57 20.20
N ALA A 23 -9.33 -22.89 20.03
CA ALA A 23 -10.05 -23.61 18.99
C ALA A 23 -11.55 -23.41 19.22
N GLY A 24 -12.16 -22.55 18.40
CA GLY A 24 -13.60 -22.36 18.38
C GLY A 24 -14.27 -23.62 17.84
N THR A 25 -15.17 -24.18 18.65
CA THR A 25 -16.13 -25.22 18.25
C THR A 25 -16.83 -24.85 16.95
N THR A 26 -16.79 -25.77 16.00
CA THR A 26 -17.59 -25.77 14.78
C THR A 26 -19.07 -25.87 15.13
N ALA A 27 -19.77 -24.75 15.07
CA ALA A 27 -21.22 -24.72 14.89
C ALA A 27 -21.49 -24.25 13.46
N GLU A 28 -21.72 -25.22 12.57
CA GLU A 28 -22.17 -24.98 11.21
C GLU A 28 -23.64 -24.53 11.24
N ALA A 29 -23.85 -23.23 11.11
CA ALA A 29 -25.12 -22.67 10.69
C ALA A 29 -25.09 -22.56 9.15
N PRO A 30 -26.11 -23.01 8.40
CA PRO A 30 -26.21 -22.74 6.98
C PRO A 30 -26.68 -21.30 6.78
N GLY A 31 -25.84 -20.35 7.14
CA GLY A 31 -25.92 -18.97 6.67
C GLY A 31 -24.95 -18.87 5.52
N ARG A 32 -25.47 -18.81 4.28
CA ARG A 32 -24.67 -18.47 3.11
C ARG A 32 -24.10 -17.07 3.37
N THR A 33 -22.90 -16.99 3.92
CA THR A 33 -22.13 -15.75 3.94
C THR A 33 -21.98 -15.36 2.49
N ALA A 34 -22.68 -14.31 2.07
CA ALA A 34 -22.37 -13.65 0.82
C ALA A 34 -20.93 -13.13 0.98
N SER A 35 -19.97 -13.94 0.58
CA SER A 35 -18.57 -13.53 0.50
C SER A 35 -18.54 -12.44 -0.55
N LEU A 36 -18.31 -11.21 -0.12
CA LEU A 36 -18.08 -10.09 -1.02
C LEU A 36 -16.87 -10.45 -1.89
N ASP A 37 -17.10 -10.79 -3.15
CA ASP A 37 -16.04 -11.08 -4.10
C ASP A 37 -15.56 -9.75 -4.68
N VAL A 38 -14.30 -9.41 -4.41
CA VAL A 38 -13.68 -8.19 -4.90
C VAL A 38 -12.73 -8.60 -6.02
N THR A 39 -13.14 -8.32 -7.25
CA THR A 39 -12.37 -8.66 -8.45
C THR A 39 -11.55 -7.47 -8.92
N VAL A 40 -10.40 -7.74 -9.55
CA VAL A 40 -9.62 -6.71 -10.24
C VAL A 40 -10.28 -6.44 -11.59
N ALA A 41 -10.44 -5.17 -11.96
CA ALA A 41 -11.00 -4.78 -13.25
C ALA A 41 -10.08 -5.29 -14.36
N ASP A 42 -10.66 -5.92 -15.39
CA ASP A 42 -9.99 -6.04 -16.67
C ASP A 42 -9.90 -4.63 -17.29
N PRO A 43 -8.69 -4.11 -17.62
CA PRO A 43 -8.52 -2.77 -18.15
C PRO A 43 -9.21 -2.54 -19.51
N ASP A 44 -9.52 -3.60 -20.25
CA ASP A 44 -10.20 -3.52 -21.55
C ASP A 44 -11.72 -3.76 -21.43
N ALA A 45 -12.21 -4.15 -20.25
CA ALA A 45 -13.63 -4.33 -19.99
C ALA A 45 -14.32 -3.01 -19.63
N PRO A 46 -15.57 -2.78 -20.09
CA PRO A 46 -16.33 -1.60 -19.70
C PRO A 46 -16.55 -1.58 -18.18
N ALA A 47 -16.39 -0.41 -17.56
CA ALA A 47 -16.64 -0.23 -16.14
C ALA A 47 -18.07 -0.70 -15.78
N ALA A 48 -18.16 -1.67 -14.89
CA ALA A 48 -19.45 -2.17 -14.43
C ALA A 48 -20.15 -1.08 -13.58
N GLU A 49 -21.33 -0.66 -14.02
CA GLU A 49 -22.15 0.29 -13.25
C GLU A 49 -22.69 -0.38 -11.98
N LEU A 50 -22.62 0.32 -10.85
CA LEU A 50 -23.21 -0.15 -9.59
C LEU A 50 -24.73 -0.26 -9.76
N SER A 51 -25.29 -1.45 -9.49
CA SER A 51 -26.73 -1.62 -9.41
C SER A 51 -27.31 -0.73 -8.31
N ARG A 52 -28.59 -0.37 -8.44
CA ARG A 52 -29.28 0.49 -7.48
C ARG A 52 -30.46 -0.28 -6.88
N SER A 53 -30.61 -0.20 -5.56
CA SER A 53 -31.74 -0.81 -4.87
C SER A 53 -33.06 -0.11 -5.25
N PRO A 54 -34.23 -0.73 -5.02
CA PRO A 54 -35.54 -0.09 -5.21
C PRO A 54 -35.68 1.24 -4.44
N ASP A 55 -34.94 1.39 -3.35
CA ASP A 55 -34.93 2.59 -2.50
C ASP A 55 -34.00 3.71 -3.02
N GLY A 56 -33.35 3.50 -4.17
CA GLY A 56 -32.52 4.50 -4.85
C GLY A 56 -31.06 4.58 -4.40
N TYR A 57 -30.66 3.79 -3.40
CA TYR A 57 -29.28 3.73 -2.92
C TYR A 57 -28.42 2.76 -3.75
N PRO A 58 -27.10 2.98 -3.84
CA PRO A 58 -26.19 2.04 -4.50
C PRO A 58 -26.24 0.67 -3.80
N ASP A 59 -26.33 -0.39 -4.59
CA ASP A 59 -26.34 -1.77 -4.14
C ASP A 59 -24.92 -2.37 -4.27
N PHE A 60 -24.43 -2.94 -3.16
CA PHE A 60 -23.10 -3.52 -3.05
C PHE A 60 -23.13 -5.04 -2.84
N SER A 61 -24.30 -5.66 -3.01
CA SER A 61 -24.47 -7.10 -2.81
C SER A 61 -23.85 -7.95 -3.93
N GLY A 62 -23.49 -7.35 -5.07
CA GLY A 62 -22.80 -7.99 -6.19
C GLY A 62 -21.28 -7.96 -6.09
N SER A 63 -20.60 -8.55 -7.08
CA SER A 63 -19.14 -8.49 -7.19
C SER A 63 -18.68 -7.04 -7.35
N LEU A 64 -17.84 -6.57 -6.43
CA LEU A 64 -17.29 -5.21 -6.49
C LEU A 64 -15.97 -5.24 -7.23
N THR A 65 -15.75 -4.26 -8.10
CA THR A 65 -14.45 -4.10 -8.75
C THR A 65 -13.58 -3.19 -7.87
N ALA A 66 -12.34 -3.59 -7.61
CA ALA A 66 -11.41 -2.77 -6.83
C ALA A 66 -11.18 -1.41 -7.51
N ALA A 67 -11.31 -0.32 -6.74
CA ALA A 67 -11.05 1.03 -7.22
C ALA A 67 -9.56 1.28 -7.54
N ASN A 68 -8.66 0.46 -6.98
CA ASN A 68 -7.22 0.56 -7.20
C ASN A 68 -6.79 -0.43 -8.29
N VAL A 69 -6.05 0.07 -9.27
CA VAL A 69 -5.33 -0.77 -10.23
C VAL A 69 -4.24 -1.53 -9.49
N GLN A 70 -4.20 -2.86 -9.64
CA GLN A 70 -3.09 -3.66 -9.13
C GLN A 70 -1.93 -3.60 -10.11
N MET A 71 -0.72 -3.38 -9.59
CA MET A 71 0.51 -3.34 -10.39
C MET A 71 0.76 -4.72 -11.02
N GLY A 72 0.86 -4.76 -12.35
CA GLY A 72 1.19 -5.98 -13.08
C GLY A 72 2.65 -6.40 -12.89
N ASN A 73 2.98 -7.65 -13.25
CA ASN A 73 4.34 -8.18 -13.11
C ASN A 73 5.35 -7.41 -13.96
N GLU A 74 4.96 -7.02 -15.18
CA GLU A 74 5.77 -6.27 -16.13
C GLU A 74 6.03 -4.85 -15.59
N GLU A 75 4.99 -4.20 -15.08
CA GLU A 75 5.10 -2.87 -14.48
C GLU A 75 5.96 -2.89 -13.21
N ALA A 76 5.83 -3.93 -12.38
CA ALA A 76 6.69 -4.14 -11.22
C ALA A 76 8.15 -4.33 -11.62
N ALA A 77 8.42 -5.10 -12.67
CA ALA A 77 9.78 -5.30 -13.20
C ALA A 77 10.38 -4.00 -13.73
N GLU A 78 9.59 -3.19 -14.45
CA GLU A 78 10.02 -1.86 -14.88
C GLU A 78 10.34 -0.94 -13.70
N LEU A 79 9.47 -0.91 -12.69
CA LEU A 79 9.67 -0.09 -11.50
C LEU A 79 10.93 -0.51 -10.75
N GLN A 80 11.17 -1.81 -10.60
CA GLN A 80 12.40 -2.36 -10.04
C GLN A 80 13.63 -1.90 -10.83
N GLY A 81 13.56 -1.92 -12.16
CA GLY A 81 14.64 -1.43 -13.03
C GLY A 81 14.93 0.06 -12.81
N LYS A 82 13.89 0.89 -12.78
CA LYS A 82 13.98 2.34 -12.52
C LYS A 82 14.61 2.62 -11.16
N LEU A 83 14.18 1.94 -10.11
CA LEU A 83 14.73 2.11 -8.75
C LEU A 83 16.19 1.65 -8.64
N SER A 84 16.54 0.54 -9.30
CA SER A 84 17.92 0.03 -9.32
C SER A 84 18.86 0.99 -10.04
N ALA A 85 18.44 1.52 -11.18
CA ALA A 85 19.19 2.54 -11.93
C ALA A 85 19.39 3.82 -11.10
N LEU A 86 18.34 4.27 -10.40
CA LEU A 86 18.41 5.44 -9.52
C LEU A 86 19.37 5.22 -8.34
N GLY A 87 19.36 4.02 -7.75
CA GLY A 87 20.32 3.62 -6.71
C GLY A 87 21.76 3.64 -7.22
N ALA A 88 22.01 3.13 -8.43
CA ALA A 88 23.33 3.16 -9.06
C ALA A 88 23.78 4.61 -9.35
N ALA A 89 22.90 5.45 -9.89
CA ALA A 89 23.17 6.87 -10.16
C ALA A 89 23.50 7.65 -8.87
N ARG A 90 22.80 7.40 -7.76
CA ARG A 90 23.14 7.97 -6.45
C ARG A 90 24.52 7.52 -5.97
N LYS A 91 24.81 6.21 -6.05
CA LYS A 91 26.12 5.67 -5.63
C LYS A 91 27.27 6.21 -6.49
N ALA A 92 27.03 6.43 -7.78
CA ALA A 92 27.99 7.01 -8.71
C ALA A 92 28.16 8.53 -8.55
N GLY A 93 27.35 9.18 -7.71
CA GLY A 93 27.40 10.64 -7.49
C GLY A 93 26.87 11.47 -8.66
N THR A 94 26.18 10.86 -9.64
CA THR A 94 25.64 11.57 -10.81
C THR A 94 24.38 12.36 -10.48
N ILE A 95 23.72 12.05 -9.35
CA ILE A 95 22.61 12.82 -8.81
C ILE A 95 23.16 13.72 -7.69
N SER A 96 23.09 15.03 -7.87
CA SER A 96 23.53 15.96 -6.81
C SER A 96 22.56 15.96 -5.64
N GLU A 97 23.08 15.92 -4.41
CA GLU A 97 22.26 15.99 -3.18
C GLU A 97 21.41 17.27 -3.14
N ALA A 98 21.97 18.39 -3.60
CA ALA A 98 21.26 19.67 -3.64
C ALA A 98 20.01 19.64 -4.54
N GLU A 99 20.10 19.02 -5.72
CA GLU A 99 18.95 18.87 -6.62
C GLU A 99 17.90 17.91 -6.05
N TYR A 100 18.33 16.82 -5.40
CA TYR A 100 17.42 15.91 -4.72
C TYR A 100 16.61 16.63 -3.64
N GLN A 101 17.28 17.39 -2.77
CA GLN A 101 16.62 18.17 -1.73
C GLN A 101 15.64 19.20 -2.32
N ARG A 102 16.03 19.87 -3.42
CA ARG A 102 15.12 20.79 -4.15
C ARG A 102 13.85 20.06 -4.61
N ARG A 103 13.98 18.90 -5.27
CA ARG A 103 12.83 18.09 -5.72
C ARG A 103 11.96 17.64 -4.56
N LEU A 104 12.56 17.23 -3.45
CA LEU A 104 11.83 16.81 -2.25
C LEU A 104 10.97 17.95 -1.69
N LEU A 105 11.51 19.17 -1.63
CA LEU A 105 10.74 20.34 -1.20
C LEU A 105 9.58 20.65 -2.14
N LEU A 106 9.79 20.56 -3.45
CA LEU A 106 8.73 20.75 -4.44
C LEU A 106 7.61 19.71 -4.29
N LEU A 107 7.95 18.44 -4.10
CA LEU A 107 6.97 17.37 -3.89
C LEU A 107 6.17 17.56 -2.60
N ARG A 108 6.82 18.00 -1.52
CA ARG A 108 6.13 18.33 -0.26
C ARG A 108 5.16 19.50 -0.43
N LYS A 109 5.58 20.54 -1.17
CA LYS A 109 4.72 21.67 -1.50
C LYS A 109 3.51 21.21 -2.31
N LEU A 110 3.74 20.42 -3.36
CA LEU A 110 2.67 19.87 -4.20
C LEU A 110 1.68 19.04 -3.36
N ALA A 111 2.17 18.16 -2.47
CA ALA A 111 1.31 17.37 -1.62
C ALA A 111 0.42 18.21 -0.67
N ALA A 112 0.92 19.36 -0.21
CA ALA A 112 0.17 20.27 0.65
C ALA A 112 -0.87 21.09 -0.13
N GLU A 113 -0.53 21.54 -1.34
CA GLU A 113 -1.34 22.51 -2.10
C GLU A 113 -2.33 21.84 -3.06
N HIS A 114 -2.01 20.66 -3.60
CA HIS A 114 -2.79 20.02 -4.66
C HIS A 114 -4.27 19.84 -4.31
N GLY A 115 -4.60 19.50 -3.06
CA GLY A 115 -6.00 19.30 -2.65
C GLY A 115 -6.84 20.57 -2.79
N ALA A 116 -6.30 21.70 -2.33
CA ALA A 116 -6.97 22.99 -2.42
C ALA A 116 -7.05 23.48 -3.88
N ASP A 117 -5.98 23.29 -4.65
CA ASP A 117 -5.95 23.65 -6.07
C ASP A 117 -6.98 22.85 -6.90
N ALA A 118 -7.10 21.55 -6.64
CA ALA A 118 -8.09 20.70 -7.29
C ALA A 118 -9.52 21.11 -6.91
N GLN A 119 -9.77 21.44 -5.64
CA GLN A 119 -11.09 21.91 -5.21
C GLN A 119 -11.47 23.25 -5.85
N ALA A 120 -10.52 24.18 -5.99
CA ALA A 120 -10.73 25.45 -6.66
C ALA A 120 -11.06 25.28 -8.15
N GLN A 121 -10.48 24.29 -8.82
CA GLN A 121 -10.78 23.97 -10.22
C GLN A 121 -12.19 23.37 -10.39
N ILE A 122 -12.67 22.58 -9.43
CA ILE A 122 -14.02 22.00 -9.45
C ILE A 122 -15.10 23.06 -9.21
N ALA A 123 -14.79 24.07 -8.37
CA ALA A 123 -15.73 25.12 -8.01
C ALA A 123 -15.92 26.21 -9.09
N LYS A 124 -15.24 26.08 -10.24
CA LYS A 124 -15.28 27.03 -11.35
C LYS A 124 -16.21 26.53 -12.46
#